data_AF-A0A5B0ESD8-F1
#
_entry.id   AF-A0A5B0ESD8-F1
#
_cell.length_a   1.000
_cell.length_b   1.000
_cell.length_c   1.000
_cell.angle_alpha   90.00
_cell.angle_beta   90.00
_cell.angle_gamma   90.00
#
_symmetry.space_group_name_H-M   'P 1'
#
loop_
_entity.id
_entity.type
_entity.pdbx_description
1 polymer ?
#
loop_
_entity_poly.entity_id
_entity_poly.type
_entity_poly.pdbx_seq_one_letter_code
_entity_poly.pdbx_strand_id
1 'polypeptide(L)'
;MMDAYTAAFRAALENDNRMCLCGILAAEHHDLPAEVRVEVDGFTDANVRWLGKVLALKQPEAQPESLQRQALSVFAAIQGAQLVSRGRNDITIYDQMIESYRAAGLIP
;
A
#
# COMPACT_ATOMS: atom_id res chain seq x y z
N MET A 1 -11.84 -4.21 -7.20
CA MET A 1 -10.51 -3.66 -7.52
C MET A 1 -9.66 -3.55 -6.25
N MET A 2 -10.15 -2.94 -5.19
CA MET A 2 -9.43 -2.85 -3.91
C MET A 2 -9.16 -4.22 -3.25
N ASP A 3 -10.09 -5.18 -3.35
CA ASP A 3 -9.87 -6.52 -2.79
C ASP A 3 -8.72 -7.26 -3.48
N ALA A 4 -8.68 -7.25 -4.82
CA ALA A 4 -7.56 -7.83 -5.56
C ALA A 4 -6.24 -7.12 -5.27
N TYR A 5 -6.27 -5.80 -5.09
CA TYR A 5 -5.09 -5.01 -4.75
C TYR A 5 -4.54 -5.39 -3.38
N THR A 6 -5.35 -5.38 -2.33
CA THR A 6 -4.95 -5.80 -0.98
C THR A 6 -4.54 -7.28 -0.93
N ALA A 7 -5.21 -8.15 -1.68
CA ALA A 7 -4.85 -9.56 -1.80
C ALA A 7 -3.45 -9.77 -2.41
N ALA A 8 -3.00 -8.91 -3.34
CA ALA A 8 -1.66 -9.01 -3.91
C ALA A 8 -0.56 -8.78 -2.85
N PHE A 9 -0.76 -7.85 -1.92
CA PHE A 9 0.15 -7.64 -0.79
C PHE A 9 0.02 -8.76 0.25
N ARG A 10 -1.18 -9.25 0.51
CA ARG A 10 -1.41 -10.40 1.38
C ARG A 10 -0.69 -11.67 0.87
N ALA A 11 -0.73 -11.93 -0.44
CA ALA A 11 -0.09 -13.08 -1.05
C ALA A 11 1.43 -13.11 -0.85
N ALA A 12 2.08 -11.95 -0.70
CA ALA A 12 3.49 -11.91 -0.35
C ALA A 12 3.74 -12.46 1.06
N LEU A 13 2.87 -12.17 2.02
CA LEU A 13 2.98 -12.68 3.39
C LEU A 13 2.71 -14.19 3.44
N GLU A 14 1.75 -14.69 2.66
CA GLU A 14 1.49 -16.14 2.53
C GLU A 14 2.71 -16.89 1.97
N ASN A 15 3.41 -16.24 1.05
CA ASN A 15 4.63 -16.76 0.46
C ASN A 15 5.83 -16.51 1.37
N ASP A 16 5.98 -17.35 2.40
CA ASP A 16 7.17 -17.37 3.26
C ASP A 16 7.38 -16.05 4.04
N ASN A 17 6.29 -15.44 4.50
CA ASN A 17 6.30 -14.20 5.29
C ASN A 17 7.08 -13.04 4.61
N ARG A 18 7.02 -12.97 3.27
CA ARG A 18 7.63 -11.88 2.49
C ARG A 18 6.75 -10.63 2.56
N MET A 19 7.32 -9.51 2.11
CA MET A 19 6.58 -8.25 1.96
C MET A 19 7.00 -7.54 0.67
N CYS A 20 6.36 -6.41 0.36
CA CYS A 20 6.74 -5.57 -0.77
C CYS A 20 8.23 -5.20 -0.70
N LEU A 21 9.00 -5.54 -1.74
CA LEU A 21 10.42 -5.18 -1.84
C LEU A 21 10.62 -3.67 -1.78
N CYS A 22 9.82 -2.88 -2.52
CA CYS A 22 9.88 -1.43 -2.46
C CYS A 22 9.52 -0.89 -1.07
N GLY A 23 8.69 -1.61 -0.29
CA GLY A 23 8.43 -1.26 1.11
C GLY A 23 9.66 -1.43 2.01
N ILE A 24 10.44 -2.50 1.80
CA ILE A 24 11.73 -2.70 2.50
C ILE A 24 12.73 -1.63 2.08
N LEU A 25 12.90 -1.42 0.77
CA LEU A 25 13.84 -0.46 0.23
C LEU A 25 13.50 0.99 0.62
N ALA A 26 12.21 1.34 0.68
CA ALA A 26 11.78 2.66 1.14
C ALA A 26 12.19 2.95 2.60
N ALA A 27 12.30 1.93 3.46
CA ALA A 27 12.79 2.12 4.83
C ALA A 27 14.28 2.49 4.87
N GLU A 28 15.06 1.98 3.92
CA GLU A 28 16.51 2.22 3.78
C GLU A 28 16.82 3.27 2.69
N HIS A 29 15.83 4.08 2.29
CA HIS A 29 15.87 4.87 1.06
C HIS A 29 17.13 5.75 0.93
N HIS A 30 17.58 6.35 2.03
CA HIS A 30 18.77 7.23 2.04
C HIS A 30 20.06 6.49 1.67
N ASP A 31 20.16 5.21 2.04
CA ASP A 31 21.37 4.41 1.88
C ASP A 31 21.41 3.66 0.54
N LEU A 32 20.35 3.77 -0.27
CA LEU A 32 20.29 3.15 -1.59
C LEU A 32 21.11 3.92 -2.63
N PRO A 33 21.66 3.24 -3.66
CA PRO A 33 22.18 3.90 -4.86
C PRO A 33 21.12 4.80 -5.51
N ALA A 34 21.55 5.87 -6.17
CA ALA A 34 20.64 6.89 -6.71
C ALA A 34 19.65 6.33 -7.73
N GLU A 35 20.11 5.41 -8.56
CA GLU A 35 19.32 4.68 -9.53
C GLU A 35 18.23 3.83 -8.88
N VAL A 36 18.49 3.24 -7.71
CA VAL A 36 17.50 2.42 -7.00
C VAL A 36 16.44 3.32 -6.36
N ARG A 37 16.84 4.46 -5.79
CA ARG A 37 15.88 5.44 -5.23
C ARG A 37 14.85 5.89 -6.26
N VAL A 38 15.29 6.18 -7.48
CA VAL A 38 14.40 6.56 -8.59
C VAL A 38 13.34 5.48 -8.85
N GLU A 39 13.71 4.21 -8.84
CA GLU A 39 12.77 3.11 -9.07
C GLU A 39 11.82 2.89 -7.88
N VAL A 40 12.30 3.07 -6.64
CA VAL A 40 11.47 2.98 -5.43
C VAL A 40 10.40 4.09 -5.41
N ASP A 41 10.80 5.32 -5.74
CA ASP A 41 9.90 6.46 -5.88
C ASP A 41 8.91 6.22 -7.03
N GLY A 42 9.39 5.77 -8.18
CA GLY A 42 8.58 5.46 -9.36
C GLY A 42 7.52 4.38 -9.09
N PHE A 43 7.87 3.34 -8.32
CA PHE A 43 6.93 2.31 -7.90
C PHE A 43 5.84 2.87 -7.00
N THR A 44 6.20 3.70 -6.01
CA THR A 44 5.23 4.37 -5.12
C THR A 44 4.28 5.24 -5.94
N ASP A 45 4.82 6.07 -6.82
CA ASP A 45 4.02 6.93 -7.69
C ASP A 45 3.08 6.15 -8.60
N ALA A 46 3.52 5.02 -9.16
CA ALA A 46 2.68 4.17 -9.99
C ALA A 46 1.48 3.62 -9.21
N ASN A 47 1.70 3.16 -7.99
CA ASN A 47 0.64 2.67 -7.10
C ASN A 47 -0.34 3.79 -6.75
N VAL A 48 0.15 4.94 -6.31
CA VAL A 48 -0.69 6.07 -5.90
C VAL A 48 -1.50 6.61 -7.08
N ARG A 49 -0.90 6.77 -8.27
CA ARG A 49 -1.64 7.20 -9.47
C ARG A 49 -2.75 6.22 -9.86
N TRP A 50 -2.47 4.92 -9.79
CA TRP A 50 -3.49 3.91 -10.09
C TRP A 50 -4.62 3.92 -9.06
N LEU A 51 -4.28 3.96 -7.76
CA LEU A 51 -5.25 4.06 -6.67
C LEU A 51 -6.12 5.30 -6.79
N GLY A 52 -5.54 6.47 -7.13
CA GLY A 52 -6.30 7.70 -7.37
C GLY A 52 -7.38 7.54 -8.44
N LYS A 53 -7.06 6.83 -9.53
CA LYS A 53 -8.06 6.49 -10.58
C LYS A 53 -9.14 5.57 -10.06
N VAL A 54 -8.79 4.56 -9.26
CA VAL A 54 -9.77 3.62 -8.67
C VAL A 54 -10.70 4.34 -7.70
N LEU A 55 -10.17 5.24 -6.86
CA LEU A 55 -10.94 6.04 -5.93
C LEU A 55 -11.89 7.02 -6.64
N ALA A 56 -11.44 7.64 -7.74
CA ALA A 56 -12.27 8.52 -8.56
C ALA A 56 -13.55 7.83 -9.09
N LEU A 57 -13.48 6.53 -9.41
CA LEU A 57 -14.65 5.76 -9.85
C LEU A 57 -15.73 5.63 -8.77
N LYS A 58 -15.36 5.76 -7.50
CA LYS A 58 -16.27 5.68 -6.35
C LYS A 58 -16.66 7.05 -5.81
N GLN A 59 -15.84 8.07 -6.10
CA GLN A 59 -16.00 9.43 -5.60
C GLN A 59 -15.88 10.44 -6.76
N PRO A 60 -16.83 10.45 -7.71
CA PRO A 60 -16.71 11.26 -8.94
C PRO A 60 -16.66 12.77 -8.68
N GLU A 61 -17.24 13.23 -7.57
CA GLU A 61 -17.27 14.65 -7.17
C GLU A 61 -16.04 15.09 -6.36
N ALA A 62 -15.15 14.15 -6.00
CA ALA A 62 -13.98 14.47 -5.20
C ALA A 62 -12.90 15.18 -6.04
N GLN A 63 -12.24 16.17 -5.43
CA GLN A 63 -11.16 16.89 -6.09
C GLN A 63 -9.96 15.95 -6.35
N PRO A 64 -9.32 16.03 -7.54
CA PRO A 64 -8.20 15.14 -7.90
C PRO A 64 -7.07 15.11 -6.87
N GLU A 65 -6.73 16.26 -6.30
CA GLU A 65 -5.69 16.37 -5.27
C GLU A 65 -6.06 15.62 -3.98
N SER A 66 -7.34 15.65 -3.59
CA SER A 66 -7.85 14.92 -2.43
C SER A 66 -7.77 13.40 -2.67
N LEU A 67 -8.14 12.95 -3.86
CA LEU A 67 -8.03 11.54 -4.25
C LEU A 67 -6.58 11.08 -4.27
N GLN A 68 -5.65 11.91 -4.73
CA GLN A 68 -4.22 11.60 -4.73
C GLN A 68 -3.68 11.47 -3.29
N ARG A 69 -4.07 12.37 -2.38
CA ARG A 69 -3.71 12.26 -0.95
C ARG A 69 -4.29 11.00 -0.32
N GLN A 70 -5.57 10.70 -0.57
CA GLN A 70 -6.20 9.48 -0.07
C GLN A 70 -5.51 8.22 -0.62
N ALA A 71 -5.17 8.20 -1.91
CA ALA A 71 -4.45 7.11 -2.55
C ALA A 71 -3.09 6.86 -1.87
N LEU A 72 -2.35 7.93 -1.54
CA LEU A 72 -1.10 7.82 -0.78
C LEU A 72 -1.35 7.24 0.62
N SER A 73 -2.39 7.69 1.32
CA SER A 73 -2.75 7.15 2.64
C SER A 73 -3.13 5.67 2.57
N VAL A 74 -3.88 5.25 1.54
CA VAL A 74 -4.24 3.85 1.31
C VAL A 74 -2.99 3.00 1.05
N PHE A 75 -2.10 3.45 0.17
CA PHE A 75 -0.86 2.74 -0.11
C PHE A 75 0.00 2.60 1.15
N ALA A 76 0.20 3.69 1.90
CA ALA A 76 0.96 3.69 3.14
C ALA A 76 0.34 2.74 4.19
N ALA A 77 -0.99 2.72 4.32
CA ALA A 77 -1.68 1.84 5.26
C ALA A 77 -1.47 0.36 4.94
N ILE A 78 -1.56 -0.02 3.66
CA ILE A 78 -1.32 -1.41 3.22
C ILE A 78 0.15 -1.82 3.48
N GLN A 79 1.11 -0.95 3.16
CA GLN A 79 2.54 -1.21 3.42
C GLN A 79 2.81 -1.35 4.93
N GLY A 80 2.20 -0.49 5.75
CA GLY A 80 2.28 -0.57 7.21
C GLY A 80 1.68 -1.87 7.76
N ALA A 81 0.54 -2.30 7.24
CA ALA A 81 -0.07 -3.57 7.62
C ALA A 81 0.83 -4.77 7.29
N GLN A 82 1.47 -4.78 6.10
CA GLN A 82 2.45 -5.82 5.77
C GLN A 82 3.65 -5.81 6.73
N LEU A 83 4.18 -4.63 7.04
CA LEU A 83 5.33 -4.48 7.93
C LEU A 83 5.03 -5.05 9.33
N VAL A 84 3.89 -4.69 9.92
CA VAL A 84 3.51 -5.15 11.26
C VAL A 84 3.23 -6.65 11.26
N SER A 85 2.47 -7.15 10.28
CA SER A 85 2.18 -8.58 10.13
C SER A 85 3.46 -9.40 9.99
N ARG A 86 4.38 -8.97 9.12
CA ARG A 86 5.67 -9.62 8.91
C ARG A 86 6.50 -9.64 10.18
N GLY A 87 6.62 -8.50 10.87
CA GLY A 87 7.40 -8.38 12.10
C GLY A 87 6.88 -9.24 13.25
N ARG A 88 5.60 -9.63 13.20
CA ARG A 88 4.97 -10.54 14.18
C ARG A 88 4.89 -11.98 13.70
N ASN A 89 5.27 -12.26 12.45
CA ASN A 89 5.10 -13.55 11.81
C ASN A 89 3.65 -14.07 11.93
N ASP A 90 2.68 -13.17 11.76
CA ASP A 90 1.26 -13.47 11.89
C ASP A 90 0.49 -12.72 10.81
N ILE A 91 0.03 -13.47 9.80
CA ILE A 91 -0.73 -12.94 8.66
C ILE A 91 -2.11 -12.42 9.07
N THR A 92 -2.69 -12.93 10.16
CA THR A 92 -4.02 -12.51 10.60
C THR A 92 -4.05 -11.05 11.04
N ILE A 93 -2.89 -10.48 11.43
CA ILE A 93 -2.75 -9.05 11.73
C ILE A 93 -2.97 -8.21 10.47
N TYR A 94 -2.46 -8.65 9.31
CA TYR A 94 -2.73 -7.96 8.04
C TYR A 94 -4.23 -7.92 7.77
N ASP A 95 -4.91 -9.07 7.93
CA ASP A 95 -6.35 -9.19 7.71
C ASP A 95 -7.17 -8.28 8.63
N GLN A 96 -6.82 -8.24 9.92
CA GLN A 96 -7.45 -7.36 10.91
C GLN A 96 -7.26 -5.88 10.57
N MET A 97 -6.06 -5.48 10.15
CA MET A 97 -5.76 -4.10 9.79
C MET A 97 -6.50 -3.66 8.53
N ILE A 98 -6.52 -4.50 7.48
CA ILE A 98 -7.28 -4.20 6.25
C ILE A 98 -8.77 -4.07 6.57
N GLU A 99 -9.34 -4.94 7.40
CA GLU A 99 -10.73 -4.83 7.81
C GLU A 99 -11.00 -3.56 8.61
N SER A 100 -10.11 -3.21 9.53
CA SER A 100 -10.20 -1.94 10.28
C SER A 100 -10.13 -0.72 9.36
N TYR A 101 -9.29 -0.73 8.32
CA TYR A 101 -9.20 0.35 7.35
C TYR A 101 -10.47 0.50 6.51
N ARG A 102 -11.12 -0.63 6.15
CA ARG A 102 -12.43 -0.60 5.49
C ARG A 102 -13.50 -0.03 6.41
N ALA A 103 -13.57 -0.49 7.65
CA ALA A 103 -14.53 0.00 8.64
C ALA A 103 -14.36 1.51 8.92
N ALA A 104 -13.13 2.02 8.88
CA ALA A 104 -12.81 3.44 9.01
C ALA A 104 -13.05 4.27 7.73
N GLY A 105 -13.43 3.64 6.62
CA GLY A 105 -13.65 4.31 5.33
C GLY A 105 -12.37 4.70 4.58
N LEU A 106 -11.21 4.25 5.03
CA LEU A 106 -9.93 4.52 4.34
C LEU A 106 -9.83 3.73 3.03
N ILE A 107 -10.18 2.45 3.08
CA ILE A 107 -10.25 1.55 1.91
C ILE A 107 -11.73 1.35 1.55
N PRO A 108 -12.21 1.87 0.41
CA PRO A 108 -13.61 1.73 -0.02
C PRO A 108 -13.89 0.41 -0.74
#